data_AF-A0A2S4RXK3-F1
#
_entry.id   AF-A0A2S4RXK3-F1
#
_cell.length_a   1.000
_cell.length_b   1.000
_cell.length_c   1.000
_cell.angle_alpha   90.00
_cell.angle_beta   90.00
_cell.angle_gamma   90.00
#
_symmetry.space_group_name_H-M   'P 1'
#
loop_
_entity.id
_entity.type
_entity.pdbx_description
1 polymer ?
#
loop_
_entity_poly.entity_id
_entity_poly.type
_entity_poly.pdbx_seq_one_letter_code
_entity_poly.pdbx_strand_id
1 'polypeptide(L)'
;MRHLFSDDNITIHFIKHIEDVVITDDAPLVILLVLDLSGTEALSNFKTAVDFLNQINGRKRIGVLVSRYNAYLTWYISRKFRGHVTFFNSHNLQSGLFRRNFLSWLDGKTWRPMRVVARYRDNRYGFSLKEWVSLVIPLSGETVQEMSACMGISEQTLYQIRQNALKKIGINSWRKFCDLYLSGQIKTENDTIIRRY
;
A
#
# COMPACT_ATOMS: atom_id res chain seq x y z
N MET A 1 10.10 8.84 13.17
CA MET A 1 10.92 8.69 11.94
C MET A 1 12.14 9.59 11.93
N ARG A 2 12.02 10.92 12.09
CA ARG A 2 13.17 11.84 12.12
C ARG A 2 14.30 11.40 13.07
N HIS A 3 13.96 11.07 14.32
CA HIS A 3 14.92 10.61 15.32
C HIS A 3 15.62 9.28 14.99
N LEU A 4 15.14 8.49 14.02
CA LEU A 4 15.79 7.22 13.66
C LEU A 4 17.07 7.42 12.85
N PHE A 5 17.31 8.63 12.34
CA PHE A 5 18.40 8.93 11.40
C PHE A 5 19.16 10.21 11.79
N SER A 6 19.07 10.64 13.05
CA SER A 6 19.74 11.87 13.52
C SER A 6 21.26 11.79 13.46
N ASP A 7 21.81 10.59 13.58
CA ASP A 7 23.25 10.34 13.68
C ASP A 7 23.86 9.83 12.36
N ASP A 8 23.06 9.83 11.29
CA ASP A 8 23.45 9.36 9.97
C ASP A 8 23.81 10.55 9.06
N ASN A 9 24.84 10.42 8.21
CA ASN A 9 25.18 11.39 7.16
C ASN A 9 24.19 11.33 5.98
N ILE A 10 22.89 11.40 6.27
CA ILE A 10 21.82 11.40 5.27
C ILE A 10 20.84 12.54 5.53
N THR A 11 20.36 13.15 4.45
CA THR A 11 19.31 14.16 4.51
C THR A 11 17.98 13.52 4.12
N ILE A 12 17.02 13.50 5.04
CA ILE A 12 15.66 12.98 4.79
C ILE A 12 14.67 14.14 4.79
N HIS A 13 14.00 14.32 3.65
CA HIS A 13 12.90 15.28 3.52
C HIS A 13 11.57 14.60 3.84
N PHE A 14 10.83 15.16 4.79
CA PHE A 14 9.49 14.69 5.14
C PHE A 14 8.47 15.53 4.42
N ILE A 15 7.84 14.91 3.42
CA ILE A 15 6.91 15.56 2.51
C ILE A 15 5.50 15.05 2.79
N LYS A 16 4.50 15.95 2.78
CA LYS A 16 3.09 15.59 2.97
C LYS A 16 2.37 15.32 1.65
N HIS A 17 2.68 16.11 0.62
CA HIS A 17 2.03 16.08 -0.69
C HIS A 17 3.06 15.80 -1.77
N ILE A 18 2.75 14.91 -2.72
CA ILE A 18 3.74 14.46 -3.72
C ILE A 18 4.19 15.61 -4.63
N GLU A 19 3.34 16.63 -4.78
CA GLU A 19 3.58 17.85 -5.52
C GLU A 19 4.78 18.65 -4.98
N ASP A 20 5.16 18.47 -3.70
CA ASP A 20 6.30 19.15 -3.09
C ASP A 20 7.65 18.43 -3.37
N VAL A 21 7.64 17.32 -4.10
CA VAL A 21 8.86 16.58 -4.46
C VAL A 21 9.64 17.35 -5.52
N VAL A 22 10.84 17.80 -5.14
CA VAL A 22 11.81 18.35 -6.09
C VAL A 22 12.55 17.19 -6.78
N ILE A 23 12.46 17.14 -8.11
CA ILE A 23 13.17 16.16 -8.94
C ILE A 23 14.36 16.86 -9.59
N THR A 24 15.54 16.31 -9.38
CA THR A 24 16.79 16.76 -10.02
C THR A 24 17.27 15.70 -11.00
N ASP A 25 17.75 16.11 -12.18
CA ASP A 25 18.13 15.17 -13.26
C ASP A 25 19.40 14.35 -12.94
N ASP A 26 20.25 14.84 -12.02
CA ASP A 26 21.58 14.29 -11.75
C ASP A 26 21.59 13.07 -10.81
N ALA A 27 20.47 12.74 -10.17
CA ALA A 27 20.41 11.70 -9.14
C ALA A 27 19.13 10.85 -9.23
N PRO A 28 19.20 9.56 -8.84
CA PRO A 28 18.00 8.72 -8.81
C PRO A 28 17.04 9.21 -7.72
N LEU A 29 15.75 9.30 -8.05
CA LEU A 29 14.70 9.65 -7.10
C LEU A 29 14.48 8.51 -6.11
N VAL A 30 14.77 8.73 -4.82
CA VAL A 30 14.54 7.73 -3.77
C VAL A 30 13.41 8.20 -2.86
N ILE A 31 12.28 7.48 -2.88
CA ILE A 31 11.08 7.85 -2.11
C ILE A 31 10.62 6.68 -1.25
N LEU A 32 10.30 6.98 0.00
CA LEU A 32 9.60 6.07 0.92
C LEU A 32 8.17 6.57 1.11
N LEU A 33 7.20 5.89 0.50
CA LEU A 33 5.78 6.15 0.74
C LEU A 33 5.34 5.53 2.06
N VAL A 34 4.51 6.23 2.83
CA VAL A 34 3.85 5.67 4.01
C VAL A 34 2.42 5.31 3.64
N LEU A 35 2.06 4.04 3.73
CA LEU A 35 0.70 3.60 3.46
C LEU A 35 -0.18 3.88 4.69
N ASP A 36 -1.00 4.92 4.59
CA ASP A 36 -1.98 5.29 5.61
C ASP A 36 -3.42 5.04 5.09
N LEU A 37 -4.20 4.30 5.89
CA LEU A 37 -5.60 3.98 5.64
C LEU A 37 -6.54 4.66 6.65
N SER A 38 -6.04 5.62 7.43
CA SER A 38 -6.78 6.31 8.50
C SER A 38 -8.02 7.06 8.00
N GLY A 39 -8.05 7.45 6.73
CA GLY A 39 -9.18 8.12 6.11
C GLY A 39 -9.12 8.14 4.59
N THR A 40 -10.20 8.62 3.97
CA THR A 40 -10.32 8.75 2.51
C THR A 40 -9.30 9.73 1.92
N GLU A 41 -9.00 10.82 2.63
CA GLU A 41 -7.99 11.80 2.20
C GLU A 41 -6.59 11.18 2.15
N ALA A 42 -6.18 10.45 3.19
CA ALA A 42 -4.89 9.76 3.21
C ALA A 42 -4.76 8.73 2.07
N LEU A 43 -5.85 8.00 1.80
CA LEU A 43 -5.95 7.09 0.68
C LEU A 43 -5.84 7.79 -0.67
N SER A 44 -6.53 8.92 -0.84
CA SER A 44 -6.47 9.73 -2.06
C SER A 44 -5.06 10.29 -2.29
N ASN A 45 -4.41 10.82 -1.26
CA ASN A 45 -3.02 11.27 -1.31
C ASN A 45 -2.07 10.13 -1.72
N PHE A 46 -2.31 8.91 -1.22
CA PHE A 46 -1.54 7.75 -1.64
C PHE A 46 -1.74 7.41 -3.13
N LYS A 47 -2.98 7.46 -3.65
CA LYS A 47 -3.25 7.29 -5.10
C LYS A 47 -2.50 8.34 -5.91
N THR A 48 -2.63 9.62 -5.56
CA THR A 48 -1.97 10.74 -6.26
C THR A 48 -0.46 10.55 -6.28
N ALA A 49 0.14 10.14 -5.15
CA ALA A 49 1.56 9.83 -5.07
C ALA A 49 1.96 8.67 -5.99
N VAL A 50 1.20 7.56 -5.99
CA VAL A 50 1.48 6.41 -6.86
C VAL A 50 1.38 6.78 -8.35
N ASP A 51 0.36 7.53 -8.73
CA ASP A 51 0.14 7.92 -10.12
C ASP A 51 1.21 8.90 -10.61
N PHE A 52 1.56 9.90 -9.79
CA PHE A 52 2.69 10.80 -10.06
C PHE A 52 3.99 10.01 -10.26
N LEU A 53 4.31 9.12 -9.32
CA LEU A 53 5.52 8.31 -9.40
C LEU A 53 5.53 7.42 -10.64
N ASN A 54 4.39 6.93 -11.11
CA ASN A 54 4.31 6.13 -12.34
C ASN A 54 4.56 6.95 -13.61
N GLN A 55 4.26 8.25 -13.60
CA GLN A 55 4.49 9.17 -14.73
C GLN A 55 5.95 9.64 -14.85
N ILE A 56 6.72 9.61 -13.76
CA ILE A 56 8.14 10.00 -13.80
C ILE A 56 8.94 9.05 -14.67
N ASN A 57 9.50 9.60 -15.75
CA ASN A 57 10.52 8.98 -16.58
C ASN A 57 11.89 9.22 -15.95
N GLY A 58 12.54 8.17 -15.45
CA GLY A 58 13.84 8.31 -14.80
C GLY A 58 14.18 7.16 -13.86
N ARG A 59 15.43 7.14 -13.38
CA ARG A 59 15.86 6.18 -12.36
C ARG A 59 15.19 6.55 -11.04
N LYS A 60 14.28 5.69 -10.57
CA LYS A 60 13.59 5.87 -9.30
C LYS A 60 13.65 4.60 -8.47
N ARG A 61 13.60 4.79 -7.17
CA ARG A 61 13.59 3.72 -6.18
C ARG A 61 12.50 3.97 -5.16
N ILE A 62 11.51 3.09 -5.19
CA ILE A 62 10.27 3.27 -4.44
C ILE A 62 10.25 2.27 -3.29
N GLY A 63 10.19 2.80 -2.07
CA GLY A 63 9.92 2.08 -0.85
C GLY A 63 8.48 2.33 -0.42
N VAL A 64 7.84 1.34 0.20
CA VAL A 64 6.53 1.54 0.84
C VAL A 64 6.59 0.99 2.26
N LEU A 65 6.34 1.85 3.23
CA LEU A 65 6.20 1.50 4.64
C LEU A 65 4.75 1.05 4.89
N VAL A 66 4.61 -0.20 5.33
CA VAL A 66 3.36 -0.92 5.44
C VAL A 66 3.21 -1.42 6.87
N SER A 67 2.01 -1.25 7.43
CA SER A 67 1.63 -1.85 8.70
C SER A 67 1.06 -3.26 8.49
N ARG A 68 0.95 -4.03 9.57
CA ARG A 68 0.29 -5.35 9.50
C ARG A 68 -1.16 -5.25 9.02
N TYR A 69 -1.85 -4.15 9.35
CA TYR A 69 -3.27 -3.97 9.05
C TYR A 69 -3.55 -3.72 7.56
N ASN A 70 -2.56 -3.20 6.83
CA ASN A 70 -2.67 -2.89 5.41
C ASN A 70 -1.72 -3.75 4.53
N ALA A 71 -1.13 -4.80 5.12
CA ALA A 71 -0.24 -5.72 4.41
C ALA A 71 -0.92 -6.43 3.22
N TYR A 72 -2.24 -6.61 3.27
CA TYR A 72 -3.00 -7.17 2.16
C TYR A 72 -2.97 -6.27 0.91
N LEU A 73 -2.73 -4.96 1.03
CA LEU A 73 -2.61 -4.07 -0.13
C LEU A 73 -1.27 -4.18 -0.86
N THR A 74 -0.27 -4.84 -0.27
CA THR A 74 1.07 -4.98 -0.89
C THR A 74 1.01 -5.63 -2.25
N TRP A 75 0.09 -6.58 -2.48
CA TRP A 75 -0.09 -7.19 -3.80
C TRP A 75 -0.58 -6.19 -4.84
N TYR A 76 -1.59 -5.39 -4.50
CA TYR A 76 -2.12 -4.37 -5.41
C TYR A 76 -1.06 -3.31 -5.73
N ILE A 77 -0.39 -2.80 -4.70
CA ILE A 77 0.67 -1.78 -4.84
C ILE A 77 1.85 -2.33 -5.65
N SER A 78 2.24 -3.60 -5.41
CA SER A 78 3.29 -4.24 -6.20
C SER A 78 2.93 -4.30 -7.68
N ARG A 79 1.66 -4.50 -8.03
CA ARG A 79 1.21 -4.52 -9.43
C ARG A 79 1.18 -3.11 -10.03
N LYS A 80 0.74 -2.09 -9.29
CA LYS A 80 0.81 -0.67 -9.73
C LYS A 80 2.24 -0.26 -10.11
N PHE A 81 3.25 -0.74 -9.38
CA PHE A 81 4.66 -0.49 -9.68
C PHE A 81 5.34 -1.57 -10.53
N ARG A 82 4.60 -2.51 -11.12
CA ARG A 82 5.14 -3.63 -11.93
C ARG A 82 6.25 -4.44 -11.23
N GLY A 83 6.19 -4.53 -9.90
CA GLY A 83 7.17 -5.22 -9.06
C GLY A 83 8.39 -4.37 -8.65
N HIS A 84 8.53 -3.15 -9.16
CA HIS A 84 9.64 -2.24 -8.84
C HIS A 84 9.40 -1.44 -7.56
N VAL A 85 9.12 -2.14 -6.46
CA VAL A 85 8.85 -1.54 -5.15
C VAL A 85 9.41 -2.41 -4.03
N THR A 86 9.97 -1.78 -2.99
CA THR A 86 10.46 -2.46 -1.79
C THR A 86 9.53 -2.19 -0.61
N PHE A 87 9.03 -3.24 0.03
CA PHE A 87 8.16 -3.09 1.20
C PHE A 87 8.94 -3.15 2.51
N PHE A 88 8.60 -2.25 3.43
CA PHE A 88 9.11 -2.18 4.79
C PHE A 88 7.98 -2.38 5.78
N ASN A 89 8.22 -3.16 6.83
CA ASN A 89 7.23 -3.36 7.90
C ASN A 89 7.40 -2.29 8.98
N SER A 90 6.34 -1.52 9.26
CA SER A 90 6.35 -0.48 10.29
C SER A 90 6.53 -1.03 11.72
N HIS A 91 6.28 -2.32 11.96
CA HIS A 91 6.55 -2.96 13.26
C HIS A 91 8.04 -2.97 13.60
N ASN A 92 8.91 -2.90 12.60
CA ASN A 92 10.36 -2.92 12.79
C ASN A 92 10.95 -1.53 13.10
N LEU A 93 10.11 -0.50 13.21
CA LEU A 93 10.55 0.86 13.55
C LEU A 93 11.19 0.93 14.94
N GLN A 94 10.68 0.14 15.89
CA GLN A 94 11.13 0.15 17.28
C GLN A 94 12.37 -0.72 17.52
N SER A 95 12.60 -1.75 16.71
CA SER A 95 13.68 -2.74 16.93
C SER A 95 15.02 -2.36 16.29
N GLY A 96 15.14 -1.18 15.67
CA GLY A 96 16.32 -0.75 14.89
C GLY A 96 16.51 -1.50 13.55
N LEU A 97 15.81 -2.62 13.35
CA LEU A 97 15.83 -3.40 12.11
C LEU A 97 15.35 -2.59 10.90
N PHE A 98 14.35 -1.73 11.09
CA PHE A 98 13.92 -0.82 10.02
C PHE A 98 15.06 0.09 9.58
N ARG A 99 15.72 0.78 10.53
CA ARG A 99 16.82 1.70 10.24
C ARG A 99 17.92 1.00 9.45
N ARG A 100 18.42 -0.14 9.95
CA ARG A 100 19.46 -0.93 9.28
C ARG A 100 19.07 -1.32 7.86
N ASN A 101 17.85 -1.82 7.68
CA ASN A 101 17.37 -2.25 6.37
C ASN A 101 17.13 -1.07 5.42
N PHE A 102 16.72 0.09 5.95
CA PHE A 102 16.49 1.30 5.18
C PHE A 102 17.81 1.92 4.70
N LEU A 103 18.82 2.03 5.57
CA LEU A 103 20.16 2.49 5.18
C LEU A 103 20.79 1.56 4.13
N SER A 104 20.76 0.25 4.38
CA SER A 104 21.21 -0.74 3.41
C SER A 104 20.44 -0.69 2.10
N TRP A 105 19.15 -0.33 2.16
CA TRP A 105 18.39 -0.03 0.97
C TRP A 105 19.02 1.20 0.31
N LEU A 106 19.05 2.39 0.92
CA LEU A 106 19.67 3.60 0.33
C LEU A 106 21.00 3.35 -0.42
N ASP A 107 21.91 2.54 0.14
CA ASP A 107 23.20 2.14 -0.46
C ASP A 107 23.13 1.28 -1.76
N GLY A 108 21.93 0.98 -2.24
CA GLY A 108 21.72 0.21 -3.48
C GLY A 108 21.50 -1.29 -3.28
N LYS A 109 21.58 -1.81 -2.04
CA LYS A 109 21.43 -3.26 -1.84
C LYS A 109 20.00 -3.72 -2.10
N THR A 110 19.88 -4.78 -2.90
CA THR A 110 18.64 -5.46 -3.22
C THR A 110 18.23 -6.38 -2.08
N TRP A 111 17.56 -5.80 -1.07
CA TRP A 111 16.96 -6.54 0.03
C TRP A 111 15.44 -6.49 -0.06
N ARG A 112 14.75 -7.56 0.36
CA ARG A 112 13.28 -7.61 0.48
C ARG A 112 12.91 -7.71 1.97
N PRO A 113 12.82 -6.59 2.70
CA PRO A 113 12.52 -6.59 4.14
C PRO A 113 11.15 -7.19 4.45
N MET A 114 10.22 -7.12 3.49
CA MET A 114 8.89 -7.69 3.57
C MET A 114 8.51 -8.32 2.23
N ARG A 115 7.95 -9.54 2.27
CA ARG A 115 7.40 -10.21 1.09
C ARG A 115 6.00 -9.67 0.78
N VAL A 116 5.67 -9.63 -0.51
CA VAL A 116 4.32 -9.31 -0.99
C VAL A 116 3.33 -10.38 -0.53
N VAL A 117 2.18 -9.95 -0.01
CA VAL A 117 1.09 -10.85 0.41
C VAL A 117 0.26 -11.23 -0.80
N ALA A 118 0.63 -12.31 -1.48
CA ALA A 118 -0.09 -12.79 -2.68
C ALA A 118 -1.33 -13.62 -2.37
N ARG A 119 -1.49 -14.08 -1.11
CA ARG A 119 -2.65 -14.82 -0.63
C ARG A 119 -3.02 -14.31 0.76
N TYR A 120 -4.28 -13.95 0.91
CA TYR A 120 -4.83 -13.45 2.17
C TYR A 120 -6.27 -13.93 2.24
N ARG A 121 -6.65 -14.44 3.42
CA ARG A 121 -8.04 -14.68 3.78
C ARG A 121 -8.23 -14.13 5.18
N ASP A 122 -9.13 -13.19 5.29
CA ASP A 122 -9.55 -12.57 6.52
C ASP A 122 -10.34 -13.57 7.36
N ASN A 123 -9.97 -13.73 8.62
CA ASN A 123 -10.66 -14.67 9.51
C ASN A 123 -12.01 -14.12 9.99
N ARG A 124 -12.11 -12.79 10.18
CA ARG A 124 -13.30 -12.15 10.74
C ARG A 124 -14.48 -12.14 9.76
N TYR A 125 -14.24 -11.79 8.50
CA TYR A 125 -15.28 -11.68 7.46
C TYR A 125 -15.16 -12.74 6.36
N GLY A 126 -14.10 -13.55 6.35
CA GLY A 126 -13.86 -14.53 5.29
C GLY A 126 -13.48 -13.91 3.94
N PHE A 127 -13.05 -12.65 3.92
CA PHE A 127 -12.67 -11.93 2.71
C PHE A 127 -11.31 -12.39 2.20
N SER A 128 -11.26 -12.72 0.92
CA SER A 128 -10.03 -12.90 0.17
C SER A 128 -9.32 -11.57 -0.07
N LEU A 129 -8.04 -11.65 -0.44
CA LEU A 129 -7.24 -10.53 -0.90
C LEU A 129 -7.96 -9.64 -1.92
N LYS A 130 -8.56 -10.24 -2.96
CA LYS A 130 -9.23 -9.52 -4.05
C LYS A 130 -10.50 -8.83 -3.58
N GLU A 131 -11.22 -9.43 -2.63
CA GLU A 131 -12.43 -8.86 -2.03
C GLU A 131 -12.08 -7.63 -1.18
N TRP A 132 -11.03 -7.70 -0.38
CA TRP A 132 -10.55 -6.51 0.35
C TRP A 132 -10.09 -5.39 -0.57
N VAL A 133 -9.34 -5.73 -1.62
CA VAL A 133 -8.92 -4.76 -2.63
C VAL A 133 -10.12 -4.13 -3.32
N SER A 134 -11.11 -4.93 -3.77
CA SER A 134 -12.30 -4.43 -4.48
C SER A 134 -13.20 -3.51 -3.66
N LEU A 135 -13.13 -3.64 -2.33
CA LEU A 135 -13.87 -2.84 -1.36
C LEU A 135 -13.13 -1.57 -0.93
N VAL A 136 -11.83 -1.67 -0.64
CA VAL A 136 -11.05 -0.58 -0.01
C VAL A 136 -10.38 0.34 -1.01
N ILE A 137 -9.78 -0.17 -2.09
CA ILE A 137 -9.06 0.67 -3.06
C ILE A 137 -9.93 1.76 -3.69
N PRO A 138 -11.22 1.56 -4.03
CA PRO A 138 -12.03 2.64 -4.60
C PRO A 138 -12.24 3.83 -3.64
N LEU A 139 -12.00 3.66 -2.33
CA LEU A 139 -12.03 4.77 -1.36
C LEU A 139 -10.92 5.80 -1.60
N SER A 140 -9.85 5.45 -2.33
CA SER A 140 -8.81 6.40 -2.76
C SER A 140 -9.20 7.21 -4.01
N GLY A 141 -10.37 6.93 -4.60
CA GLY A 141 -10.76 7.47 -5.90
C GLY A 141 -10.22 6.68 -7.09
N GLU A 142 -9.66 5.49 -6.89
CA GLU A 142 -9.36 4.58 -8.02
C GLU A 142 -10.65 4.10 -8.68
N THR A 143 -10.69 4.22 -10.00
CA THR A 143 -11.81 3.78 -10.83
C THR A 143 -11.81 2.26 -10.97
N VAL A 144 -12.98 1.70 -11.29
CA VAL A 144 -13.13 0.27 -11.59
C VAL A 144 -12.24 -0.16 -12.77
N GLN A 145 -12.05 0.73 -13.76
CA GLN A 145 -11.18 0.49 -14.91
C GLN A 145 -9.71 0.40 -14.51
N GLU A 146 -9.20 1.35 -13.72
CA GLU A 146 -7.82 1.32 -13.19
C GLU A 146 -7.58 0.04 -12.39
N MET A 147 -8.51 -0.33 -11.53
CA MET A 147 -8.43 -1.54 -10.72
C MET A 147 -8.46 -2.82 -11.56
N SER A 148 -9.37 -2.89 -12.54
CA SER A 148 -9.49 -3.98 -13.50
C SER A 148 -8.16 -4.22 -14.23
N ALA A 149 -7.58 -3.15 -14.79
CA ALA A 149 -6.28 -3.19 -15.46
C ALA A 149 -5.15 -3.60 -14.52
N CYS A 150 -5.10 -3.04 -13.31
CA CYS A 150 -4.10 -3.37 -12.32
C CYS A 150 -4.16 -4.83 -11.89
N MET A 151 -5.37 -5.35 -11.61
CA MET A 151 -5.61 -6.72 -11.14
C MET A 151 -5.56 -7.77 -12.25
N GLY A 152 -5.68 -7.37 -13.51
CA GLY A 152 -5.72 -8.27 -14.67
C GLY A 152 -6.98 -9.14 -14.70
N ILE A 153 -8.13 -8.57 -14.38
CA ILE A 153 -9.46 -9.22 -14.42
C ILE A 153 -10.45 -8.29 -15.11
N SER A 154 -11.56 -8.80 -15.65
CA SER A 154 -12.59 -7.93 -16.23
C SER A 154 -13.31 -7.10 -15.16
N GLU A 155 -13.85 -5.94 -15.56
CA GLU A 155 -14.65 -5.08 -14.69
C GLU A 155 -15.87 -5.82 -14.13
N GLN A 156 -16.53 -6.65 -14.96
CA GLN A 156 -17.63 -7.52 -14.53
C GLN A 156 -17.19 -8.47 -13.40
N THR A 157 -16.02 -9.08 -13.52
CA THR A 157 -15.46 -9.95 -12.47
C THR A 157 -15.18 -9.14 -11.20
N LEU A 158 -14.66 -7.92 -11.34
CA LEU A 158 -14.41 -7.05 -10.18
C LEU A 158 -15.71 -6.68 -9.44
N TYR A 159 -16.79 -6.37 -10.18
CA TYR A 159 -18.11 -6.16 -9.60
C TYR A 159 -18.65 -7.40 -8.89
N GLN A 160 -18.52 -8.59 -9.50
CA GLN A 160 -18.95 -9.85 -8.87
C GLN A 160 -18.17 -10.13 -7.58
N ILE A 161 -16.85 -9.92 -7.59
CA ILE A 161 -16.00 -10.05 -6.39
C ILE A 161 -16.50 -9.11 -5.28
N ARG A 162 -16.75 -7.84 -5.62
CA ARG A 162 -17.29 -6.85 -4.66
C ARG A 162 -18.64 -7.30 -4.10
N GLN A 163 -19.56 -7.75 -4.94
CA GLN A 163 -20.89 -8.19 -4.50
C GLN A 163 -20.82 -9.43 -3.60
N ASN A 164 -19.94 -10.38 -3.92
CA ASN A 164 -19.73 -11.56 -3.06
C ASN A 164 -19.16 -11.18 -1.70
N ALA A 165 -18.24 -10.20 -1.65
CA ALA A 165 -17.72 -9.67 -0.39
C ALA A 165 -18.82 -9.01 0.45
N LEU A 166 -19.65 -8.15 -0.16
CA LEU A 166 -20.76 -7.49 0.54
C LEU A 166 -21.77 -8.50 1.11
N LYS A 167 -22.11 -9.55 0.33
CA LYS A 167 -23.00 -10.64 0.77
C LYS A 167 -22.48 -11.37 2.00
N LYS A 168 -21.17 -11.64 2.08
CA LYS A 168 -20.56 -12.36 3.23
C LYS A 168 -20.77 -11.65 4.56
N ILE A 169 -20.90 -10.32 4.55
CA ILE A 169 -21.13 -9.51 5.75
C ILE A 169 -22.56 -8.97 5.83
N GLY A 170 -23.48 -9.47 4.99
CA GLY A 170 -24.89 -9.09 5.04
C GLY A 170 -25.19 -7.65 4.62
N ILE A 171 -24.31 -7.02 3.84
CA ILE A 171 -24.49 -5.65 3.36
C ILE A 171 -25.01 -5.65 1.93
N ASN A 172 -25.95 -4.74 1.63
CA ASN A 172 -26.62 -4.63 0.34
C ASN A 172 -25.98 -3.62 -0.64
N SER A 173 -25.07 -2.76 -0.17
CA SER A 173 -24.46 -1.72 -1.02
C SER A 173 -23.03 -1.39 -0.61
N TRP A 174 -22.21 -1.02 -1.60
CA TRP A 174 -20.84 -0.56 -1.34
C TRP A 174 -20.82 0.72 -0.50
N ARG A 175 -21.78 1.63 -0.71
CA ARG A 175 -21.94 2.84 0.11
C ARG A 175 -22.06 2.51 1.60
N LYS A 176 -22.91 1.53 1.96
CA LYS A 176 -23.05 1.09 3.35
C LYS A 176 -21.76 0.48 3.90
N PHE A 177 -21.00 -0.25 3.06
CA PHE A 177 -19.66 -0.70 3.44
C PHE A 177 -18.73 0.48 3.75
N CYS A 178 -18.71 1.53 2.91
CA CYS A 178 -17.90 2.72 3.15
C CYS A 178 -18.22 3.36 4.49
N ASP A 179 -19.51 3.57 4.80
CA ASP A 179 -19.95 4.16 6.07
C ASP A 179 -19.44 3.35 7.27
N LEU A 180 -19.52 2.02 7.20
CA LEU A 180 -19.08 1.12 8.27
C LEU A 180 -17.56 1.00 8.37
N TYR A 181 -16.85 1.06 7.25
CA TYR A 181 -15.39 1.04 7.21
C TYR A 181 -14.81 2.32 7.78
N LEU A 182 -15.32 3.48 7.36
CA LEU A 182 -14.85 4.79 7.81
C LEU A 182 -15.19 5.08 9.27
N SER A 183 -16.29 4.54 9.79
CA SER A 183 -16.61 4.59 11.22
C SER A 183 -15.86 3.54 12.06
N GLY A 184 -14.99 2.73 11.44
CA GLY A 184 -14.18 1.71 12.13
C GLY A 184 -14.97 0.47 12.59
N GLN A 185 -16.24 0.34 12.20
CA GLN A 185 -17.07 -0.84 12.51
C GLN A 185 -16.61 -2.06 11.70
N ILE A 186 -16.17 -1.83 10.46
CA ILE A 186 -15.46 -2.80 9.64
C ILE A 186 -13.98 -2.41 9.60
N LYS A 187 -13.13 -3.32 10.04
CA LYS A 187 -11.67 -3.18 10.03
C LYS A 187 -11.01 -4.54 9.83
N THR A 188 -9.84 -4.56 9.22
CA THR A 188 -8.99 -5.76 9.22
C THR A 188 -8.53 -6.07 10.65
N GLU A 189 -8.77 -7.28 11.11
CA GLU A 189 -8.13 -7.78 12.33
C GLU A 189 -6.80 -8.44 11.99
N ASN A 190 -5.90 -8.47 12.97
CA ASN A 190 -4.66 -9.21 12.82
C ASN A 190 -5.00 -10.66 12.56
N ASP A 191 -4.59 -11.21 11.43
CA ASP A 191 -4.46 -12.65 11.34
C ASP A 191 -3.42 -13.10 10.33
N THR A 192 -2.83 -14.24 10.67
CA THR A 192 -1.72 -14.96 10.05
C THR A 192 -1.64 -14.77 8.54
N ILE A 193 -0.71 -13.91 8.10
CA ILE A 193 -0.26 -13.87 6.71
C ILE A 193 0.36 -15.25 6.42
N ILE A 194 -0.36 -16.12 5.71
CA ILE A 194 0.16 -17.42 5.28
C ILE A 194 1.26 -17.17 4.24
N ARG A 195 2.51 -17.17 4.71
CA ARG A 195 3.71 -17.13 3.88
C ARG A 195 3.91 -18.54 3.31
N ARG A 196 3.73 -18.74 2.00
CA ARG A 196 4.24 -19.96 1.37
C ARG A 196 5.74 -19.79 1.09
N TYR A 197 6.48 -20.85 1.45
CA TYR A 197 7.89 -21.05 1.17
C TYR A 197 8.12 -21.26 -0.32
#